data_AF-A0A1G1W8A5-F1
#
_entry.id   AF-A0A1G1W8A5-F1
#
_cell.length_a   1.000
_cell.length_b   1.000
_cell.length_c   1.000
_cell.angle_alpha   90.00
_cell.angle_beta   90.00
_cell.angle_gamma   90.00
#
_symmetry.space_group_name_H-M   'P 1'
#
loop_
_entity.id
_entity.type
_entity.pdbx_description
1 polymer ?
#
loop_
_entity_poly.entity_id
_entity_poly.type
_entity_poly.pdbx_seq_one_letter_code
_entity_poly.pdbx_strand_id
1 'polypeptide(L)'
;MESKINWKNILIGVIIGAILVGLVGITFWYFTRPKESETSPVTTTKTSTSSAKPAASSAKSDEKLDQSLILKQVSFTNSQGKSKKFIIYKIAGETSDYPWPKADTYIVDEYLSKNTAVKISQLSSPTYNLGETLSVGEVLIYVSAGPGKKFIIITTKIAEGFAAFLLDEDGREIKIDFSKMGLGTKIPGMYNLSFGQWVGNSTQFTITAVSGNNHSYEATFEATTGKQVGETRETG
;
A
#
# COMPACT_ATOMS: atom_id res chain seq x y z
N MET A 1 -4.39 -29.43 57.34
CA MET A 1 -4.90 -28.80 56.10
C MET A 1 -3.71 -28.61 55.17
N GLU A 2 -3.58 -29.48 54.17
CA GLU A 2 -2.50 -29.36 53.19
C GLU A 2 -2.93 -28.39 52.07
N SER A 3 -2.25 -27.26 51.98
CA SER A 3 -2.41 -26.28 50.91
C SER A 3 -1.81 -26.84 49.62
N LYS A 4 -2.66 -27.28 48.69
CA LYS A 4 -2.24 -27.68 47.33
C LYS A 4 -1.71 -26.47 46.58
N ILE A 5 -0.40 -26.47 46.30
CA ILE A 5 0.26 -25.44 45.49
C ILE A 5 -0.22 -25.57 44.03
N ASN A 6 -0.69 -24.45 43.47
CA ASN A 6 -1.14 -24.35 42.07
C ASN A 6 0.06 -24.23 41.11
N TRP A 7 0.71 -25.35 40.84
CA TRP A 7 1.88 -25.46 39.94
C TRP A 7 1.66 -24.88 38.53
N LYS A 8 0.42 -24.85 38.04
CA LYS A 8 0.08 -24.22 36.75
C LYS A 8 0.39 -22.72 36.71
N ASN A 9 0.12 -22.00 37.80
CA ASN A 9 0.36 -20.56 37.88
C ASN A 9 1.86 -20.25 37.99
N ILE A 10 2.62 -21.13 38.66
CA ILE A 10 4.07 -21.03 38.76
C ILE A 10 4.71 -21.21 37.38
N LEU A 11 4.28 -22.24 36.64
CA LEU A 11 4.82 -22.51 35.30
C LEU A 11 4.54 -21.35 34.31
N ILE A 12 3.34 -20.78 34.34
CA ILE A 12 2.98 -19.61 33.52
C ILE A 12 3.87 -18.41 33.87
N GLY A 13 4.11 -18.16 35.16
CA GLY A 13 4.99 -17.08 35.61
C GLY A 13 6.43 -17.22 35.09
N VAL A 14 6.97 -18.45 35.09
CA VAL A 14 8.33 -18.73 34.58
C VAL A 14 8.42 -18.51 33.07
N ILE A 15 7.42 -18.93 32.30
CA ILE A 15 7.39 -18.76 30.84
C ILE A 15 7.35 -17.27 30.48
N ILE A 16 6.49 -16.49 31.14
CA ILE A 16 6.40 -15.04 30.91
C ILE A 16 7.73 -14.35 31.26
N GLY A 17 8.35 -14.73 32.38
CA GLY A 17 9.66 -14.21 32.77
C GLY A 17 10.75 -14.47 31.74
N ALA A 18 10.81 -15.68 31.19
CA ALA A 18 11.82 -16.05 30.19
C ALA A 18 11.66 -15.26 28.87
N ILE A 19 10.41 -15.04 28.42
CA ILE A 19 10.13 -14.25 27.21
C ILE A 19 10.58 -12.80 27.39
N LEU A 20 10.29 -12.19 28.54
CA LEU A 20 10.67 -10.80 28.82
C LEU A 20 12.19 -10.62 28.84
N VAL A 21 12.93 -11.53 29.48
CA VAL A 21 14.41 -11.48 29.50
C VAL A 21 14.99 -11.69 28.09
N GLY A 22 14.41 -12.60 27.30
CA GLY A 22 14.82 -12.85 25.91
C GLY A 22 14.68 -11.61 25.01
N LEU A 23 13.56 -10.89 25.12
CA LEU A 23 13.32 -9.67 24.33
C LEU A 23 14.31 -8.55 24.68
N VAL A 24 14.65 -8.39 25.97
CA VAL A 24 15.66 -7.41 26.41
C VAL A 24 17.06 -7.79 25.88
N GLY A 25 17.40 -9.08 25.88
CA GLY A 25 18.67 -9.56 25.33
C GLY A 25 18.82 -9.30 23.82
N ILE A 26 17.78 -9.59 23.03
CA ILE A 26 17.78 -9.38 21.58
C ILE A 26 17.92 -7.90 21.22
N THR A 27 17.17 -7.03 21.92
CA THR A 27 17.23 -5.58 21.69
C THR A 27 18.60 -5.01 22.04
N PHE A 28 19.20 -5.43 23.16
CA PHE A 28 20.56 -5.02 23.53
C PHE A 28 21.62 -5.47 22.52
N TRP A 29 21.51 -6.70 22.00
CA TRP A 29 22.43 -7.20 20.97
C TRP A 29 22.31 -6.44 19.65
N TYR A 30 21.09 -6.06 19.24
CA TYR A 30 20.89 -5.28 18.03
C TYR A 30 21.49 -3.87 18.14
N PHE A 31 21.38 -3.22 19.30
CA PHE A 31 21.94 -1.89 19.54
C PHE A 31 23.47 -1.87 19.65
N THR A 32 24.09 -2.98 20.08
CA THR A 32 25.55 -3.06 20.27
C THR A 32 26.30 -3.60 19.06
N ARG A 33 25.61 -3.92 17.95
CA ARG A 33 26.28 -4.32 16.70
C ARG A 33 27.17 -3.17 16.19
N PRO A 34 28.47 -3.42 15.96
CA PRO A 34 29.34 -2.47 15.28
C PRO A 34 28.77 -2.21 13.88
N LYS A 35 28.56 -0.94 13.53
CA LYS A 35 28.18 -0.55 12.18
C LYS A 35 29.35 -0.85 11.26
N GLU A 36 29.13 -1.70 10.25
CA GLU A 36 30.12 -1.94 9.21
C GLU A 36 30.47 -0.61 8.53
N SER A 37 31.75 -0.27 8.53
CA SER A 37 32.26 0.96 7.92
C SER A 37 32.15 0.88 6.40
N GLU A 38 31.39 1.79 5.81
CA GLU A 38 31.33 2.00 4.37
C GLU A 38 32.74 2.30 3.84
N THR A 39 33.32 1.32 3.13
CA THR A 39 34.58 1.51 2.42
C THR A 39 34.27 2.30 1.16
N SER A 40 34.76 3.55 1.10
CA SER A 40 34.63 4.42 -0.07
C SER A 40 35.29 3.79 -1.30
N PRO A 41 34.66 3.81 -2.49
CA PRO A 41 35.28 3.28 -3.69
C PRO A 41 36.40 4.20 -4.18
N VAL A 42 37.60 3.64 -4.30
CA VAL A 42 38.77 4.26 -4.93
C VAL A 42 38.49 4.48 -6.41
N THR A 43 38.62 5.74 -6.85
CA THR A 43 38.51 6.12 -8.27
C THR A 43 39.83 5.76 -8.97
N THR A 44 39.85 4.69 -9.75
CA THR A 44 40.94 4.44 -10.71
C THR A 44 40.49 4.80 -12.12
N THR A 45 41.03 5.91 -12.62
CA THR A 45 41.05 6.26 -14.04
C THR A 45 41.84 5.20 -14.81
N LYS A 46 41.21 4.52 -15.78
CA LYS A 46 41.94 3.75 -16.79
C LYS A 46 41.53 4.18 -18.19
N THR A 47 42.58 4.49 -18.95
CA THR A 47 42.68 4.93 -20.33
C THR A 47 42.08 3.92 -21.32
N SER A 48 41.55 4.50 -22.41
CA SER A 48 40.92 3.88 -23.56
C SER A 48 41.76 2.81 -24.27
N THR A 49 41.14 1.69 -24.65
CA THR A 49 41.54 0.90 -25.84
C THR A 49 40.32 0.39 -26.58
N SER A 50 40.43 0.47 -27.90
CA SER A 50 39.43 0.30 -28.95
C SER A 50 38.88 -1.13 -29.13
N SER A 51 37.68 -1.17 -29.72
CA SER A 51 37.09 -2.25 -30.52
C SER A 51 36.41 -3.42 -29.78
N ALA A 52 35.14 -3.20 -29.42
CA ALA A 52 34.20 -4.29 -29.15
C ALA A 52 33.20 -4.40 -30.31
N LYS A 53 33.28 -5.54 -31.00
CA LYS A 53 32.29 -6.14 -31.90
C LYS A 53 30.85 -5.85 -31.42
N PRO A 54 29.86 -5.57 -32.29
CA PRO A 54 28.49 -5.34 -31.86
C PRO A 54 28.01 -6.57 -31.09
N ALA A 55 27.79 -6.39 -29.79
CA ALA A 55 27.11 -7.39 -28.99
C ALA A 55 25.71 -7.52 -29.60
N ALA A 56 25.40 -8.70 -30.13
CA ALA A 56 24.05 -9.04 -30.52
C ALA A 56 23.16 -8.73 -29.31
N SER A 57 22.29 -7.73 -29.48
CA SER A 57 21.26 -7.39 -28.51
C SER A 57 20.52 -8.67 -28.19
N SER A 58 20.80 -9.25 -27.02
CA SER A 58 20.02 -10.36 -26.49
C SER A 58 18.59 -9.83 -26.41
N ALA A 59 17.73 -10.30 -27.32
CA ALA A 59 16.31 -10.06 -27.24
C ALA A 59 15.88 -10.59 -25.87
N LYS A 60 15.74 -9.67 -24.89
CA LYS A 60 15.05 -9.97 -23.64
C LYS A 60 13.68 -10.44 -24.11
N SER A 61 13.35 -11.72 -23.90
CA SER A 61 12.01 -12.19 -24.21
C SER A 61 11.06 -11.27 -23.46
N ASP A 62 10.17 -10.60 -24.18
CA ASP A 62 9.15 -9.73 -23.61
C ASP A 62 8.17 -10.59 -22.83
N GLU A 63 8.56 -10.94 -21.60
CA GLU A 63 7.76 -11.74 -20.71
C GLU A 63 6.55 -10.90 -20.29
N LYS A 64 5.35 -11.41 -20.54
CA LYS A 64 4.09 -10.75 -20.21
C LYS A 64 3.43 -11.41 -19.01
N LEU A 65 2.70 -10.62 -18.23
CA LEU A 65 1.80 -11.16 -17.24
C LEU A 65 0.66 -11.90 -17.93
N ASP A 66 0.30 -13.07 -17.40
CA ASP A 66 -0.83 -13.86 -17.88
C ASP A 66 -2.15 -13.13 -17.58
N GLN A 67 -2.88 -12.76 -18.63
CA GLN A 67 -4.15 -12.05 -18.52
C GLN A 67 -5.21 -12.83 -17.74
N SER A 68 -5.15 -14.16 -17.76
CA SER A 68 -6.11 -15.02 -17.04
C SER A 68 -6.00 -14.88 -15.52
N LEU A 69 -4.89 -14.34 -15.02
CA LEU A 69 -4.64 -14.10 -13.61
C LEU A 69 -4.99 -12.67 -13.17
N ILE A 70 -5.47 -11.80 -14.06
CA ILE A 70 -5.92 -10.46 -13.71
C ILE A 70 -7.33 -10.54 -13.10
N LEU A 71 -7.45 -10.13 -11.84
CA LEU A 71 -8.71 -10.12 -11.10
C LEU A 71 -9.49 -8.81 -11.30
N LYS A 72 -8.77 -7.69 -11.42
CA LYS A 72 -9.33 -6.36 -11.67
C LYS A 72 -8.32 -5.49 -12.39
N GLN A 73 -8.78 -4.58 -13.25
CA GLN A 73 -7.91 -3.62 -13.92
C GLN A 73 -8.61 -2.29 -14.18
N VAL A 74 -7.83 -1.21 -14.20
CA VAL A 74 -8.26 0.11 -14.69
C VAL A 74 -7.17 0.65 -15.60
N SER A 75 -7.56 1.12 -16.79
CA SER A 75 -6.65 1.74 -17.75
C SER A 75 -6.62 3.25 -17.57
N PHE A 76 -5.44 3.86 -17.76
CA PHE A 76 -5.27 5.30 -17.72
C PHE A 76 -4.12 5.75 -18.63
N THR A 77 -4.13 7.02 -19.02
CA THR A 77 -3.01 7.66 -19.72
C THR A 77 -2.23 8.51 -18.73
N ASN A 78 -0.93 8.25 -18.59
CA ASN A 78 -0.07 8.97 -17.65
C ASN A 78 0.29 10.39 -18.14
N SER A 79 1.02 11.17 -17.33
CA SER A 79 1.46 12.53 -17.70
C SER A 79 2.32 12.60 -18.97
N GLN A 80 2.93 11.48 -19.36
CA GLN A 80 3.76 11.36 -20.56
C GLN A 80 2.97 10.95 -21.80
N GLY A 81 1.63 10.84 -21.72
CA GLY A 81 0.79 10.40 -22.82
C GLY A 81 0.84 8.89 -23.09
N LYS A 82 1.42 8.10 -22.19
CA LYS A 82 1.53 6.64 -22.35
C LYS A 82 0.35 5.93 -21.69
N SER A 83 -0.21 4.95 -22.39
CA SER A 83 -1.21 4.03 -21.84
C SER A 83 -0.60 3.14 -20.76
N LYS A 84 -1.26 3.11 -19.61
CA LYS A 84 -0.91 2.32 -18.43
C LYS A 84 -2.14 1.59 -17.91
N LYS A 85 -1.92 0.55 -17.11
CA LYS A 85 -2.97 -0.16 -16.39
C LYS A 85 -2.56 -0.31 -14.94
N PHE A 86 -3.47 -0.01 -14.03
CA PHE A 86 -3.40 -0.54 -12.67
C PHE A 86 -4.11 -1.90 -12.68
N ILE A 87 -3.48 -2.93 -12.13
CA ILE A 87 -4.03 -4.29 -12.08
C ILE A 87 -3.93 -4.89 -10.68
N ILE A 88 -4.92 -5.71 -10.34
CA ILE A 88 -4.88 -6.66 -9.23
C ILE A 88 -4.66 -8.04 -9.85
N TYR A 89 -3.56 -8.70 -9.50
CA TYR A 89 -3.02 -9.88 -10.15
C TYR A 89 -2.95 -11.06 -9.18
N LYS A 90 -3.65 -12.16 -9.49
CA LYS A 90 -3.66 -13.38 -8.69
C LYS A 90 -2.26 -14.00 -8.62
N ILE A 91 -1.82 -14.36 -7.42
CA ILE A 91 -0.57 -15.09 -7.22
C ILE A 91 -0.79 -16.56 -7.60
N ALA A 92 -0.04 -17.05 -8.60
CA ALA A 92 -0.16 -18.42 -9.09
C ALA A 92 0.45 -19.44 -8.11
N GLY A 93 -0.13 -20.64 -8.05
CA GLY A 93 0.40 -21.75 -7.26
C GLY A 93 -0.04 -21.80 -5.79
N GLU A 94 -0.87 -20.86 -5.34
CA GLU A 94 -1.48 -20.97 -4.01
C GLU A 94 -2.73 -21.85 -4.04
N THR A 95 -2.59 -23.04 -3.44
CA THR A 95 -3.69 -23.85 -2.92
C THR A 95 -3.97 -23.40 -1.49
N SER A 96 -4.50 -22.20 -1.28
CA SER A 96 -4.84 -21.79 0.08
C SER A 96 -6.12 -22.49 0.50
N ASP A 97 -6.14 -23.10 1.69
CA ASP A 97 -7.36 -23.47 2.42
C ASP A 97 -8.25 -22.24 2.75
N TYR A 98 -7.78 -21.04 2.38
CA TYR A 98 -8.46 -19.77 2.53
C TYR A 98 -9.42 -19.50 1.36
N PRO A 99 -10.63 -18.98 1.61
CA PRO A 99 -11.64 -18.77 0.58
C PRO A 99 -11.33 -17.66 -0.42
N TRP A 100 -10.27 -16.85 -0.22
CA TRP A 100 -9.94 -15.71 -1.08
C TRP A 100 -8.55 -15.87 -1.72
N PRO A 101 -8.40 -15.58 -3.02
CA PRO A 101 -7.11 -15.68 -3.70
C PRO A 101 -6.18 -14.55 -3.23
N LYS A 102 -4.93 -14.85 -2.86
CA LYS A 102 -3.93 -13.79 -2.67
C LYS A 102 -3.61 -13.13 -3.99
N ALA A 103 -3.41 -11.82 -3.91
CA ALA A 103 -3.17 -11.00 -5.08
C ALA A 103 -2.05 -9.99 -4.81
N ASP A 104 -1.26 -9.77 -5.86
CA ASP A 104 -0.37 -8.63 -5.96
C ASP A 104 -1.06 -7.49 -6.71
N THR A 105 -0.55 -6.28 -6.56
CA THR A 105 -1.00 -5.14 -7.35
C THR A 105 0.16 -4.53 -8.11
N TYR A 106 -0.13 -4.10 -9.34
CA TYR A 106 0.88 -3.55 -10.24
C TYR A 106 0.36 -2.36 -11.02
N ILE A 107 1.26 -1.44 -11.35
CA ILE A 107 1.12 -0.56 -12.51
C ILE A 107 1.96 -1.12 -13.65
N VAL A 108 1.33 -1.33 -14.79
CA VAL A 108 1.94 -1.96 -15.97
C VAL A 108 1.69 -1.12 -17.22
N ASP A 109 2.45 -1.38 -18.28
CA ASP A 109 2.12 -0.84 -19.60
C ASP A 109 0.88 -1.50 -20.21
N GLU A 110 0.40 -0.97 -21.34
CA GLU A 110 -0.77 -1.49 -22.03
C GLU A 110 -0.62 -2.97 -22.47
N TYR A 111 0.61 -3.45 -22.63
CA TYR A 111 0.95 -4.81 -23.08
C TYR A 111 1.20 -5.78 -21.92
N LEU A 112 1.07 -5.34 -20.67
CA LEU A 112 1.28 -6.13 -19.46
C LEU A 112 2.71 -6.69 -19.34
N SER A 113 3.70 -5.94 -19.83
CA SER A 113 5.09 -6.39 -19.81
C SER A 113 5.63 -6.48 -18.39
N LYS A 114 6.21 -7.63 -18.00
CA LYS A 114 6.77 -7.83 -16.64
C LYS A 114 7.97 -6.94 -16.37
N ASN A 115 8.75 -6.61 -17.40
CA ASN A 115 9.95 -5.77 -17.31
C ASN A 115 9.66 -4.30 -16.99
N THR A 116 8.43 -3.82 -17.21
CA THR A 116 7.99 -2.45 -16.90
C THR A 116 7.00 -2.40 -15.74
N ALA A 117 6.65 -3.56 -15.18
CA ALA A 117 5.70 -3.67 -14.09
C ALA A 117 6.27 -3.11 -12.79
N VAL A 118 5.54 -2.17 -12.18
CA VAL A 118 5.83 -1.63 -10.87
C VAL A 118 4.91 -2.29 -9.86
N LYS A 119 5.46 -3.13 -8.97
CA LYS A 119 4.71 -3.78 -7.89
C LYS A 119 4.41 -2.78 -6.77
N ILE A 120 3.17 -2.74 -6.29
CA ILE A 120 2.74 -1.87 -5.19
C ILE A 120 2.70 -2.70 -3.89
N SER A 121 3.77 -2.64 -3.10
CA SER A 121 4.04 -3.58 -2.01
C SER A 121 3.09 -3.49 -0.81
N GLN A 122 2.55 -2.31 -0.48
CA GLN A 122 1.70 -2.13 0.70
C GLN A 122 0.34 -2.82 0.61
N LEU A 123 -0.20 -2.92 -0.60
CA LEU A 123 -1.44 -3.64 -0.88
C LEU A 123 -1.24 -5.17 -0.90
N SER A 124 0.03 -5.61 -0.92
CA SER A 124 0.45 -7.01 -0.89
C SER A 124 0.95 -7.47 0.49
N SER A 125 0.78 -6.66 1.54
CA SER A 125 1.25 -6.98 2.90
C SER A 125 0.28 -7.90 3.64
N PRO A 126 0.75 -8.87 4.45
CA PRO A 126 -0.10 -9.74 5.26
C PRO A 126 -1.02 -9.02 6.25
N THR A 127 -0.66 -7.81 6.68
CA THR A 127 -1.48 -6.99 7.59
C THR A 127 -2.61 -6.25 6.88
N TYR A 128 -2.48 -6.04 5.57
CA TYR A 128 -3.46 -5.39 4.68
C TYR A 128 -3.84 -6.33 3.55
N ASN A 129 -3.75 -7.63 3.81
CA ASN A 129 -3.76 -8.66 2.79
C ASN A 129 -5.04 -8.49 1.96
N LEU A 130 -4.88 -8.00 0.73
CA LEU A 130 -5.93 -8.08 -0.29
C LEU A 130 -6.43 -9.53 -0.46
N GLY A 131 -5.70 -10.52 0.07
CA GLY A 131 -6.07 -11.93 0.10
C GLY A 131 -6.63 -12.52 1.42
N GLU A 132 -6.67 -11.82 2.56
CA GLU A 132 -7.20 -12.41 3.82
C GLU A 132 -8.53 -11.81 4.27
N THR A 133 -8.82 -10.55 3.97
CA THR A 133 -10.07 -9.88 4.35
C THR A 133 -10.80 -9.23 3.19
N LEU A 134 -10.23 -9.32 2.00
CA LEU A 134 -10.55 -8.48 0.88
C LEU A 134 -11.13 -9.34 -0.24
N SER A 135 -12.46 -9.43 -0.27
CA SER A 135 -13.12 -9.86 -1.49
C SER A 135 -12.71 -8.86 -2.58
N VAL A 136 -11.96 -9.31 -3.59
CA VAL A 136 -11.52 -8.44 -4.70
C VAL A 136 -12.71 -7.74 -5.37
N GLY A 137 -13.93 -8.28 -5.22
CA GLY A 137 -15.18 -7.64 -5.62
C GLY A 137 -15.49 -6.32 -4.91
N GLU A 138 -14.99 -6.11 -3.68
CA GLU A 138 -15.25 -4.92 -2.87
C GLU A 138 -14.18 -3.82 -3.04
N VAL A 139 -13.08 -4.11 -3.74
CA VAL A 139 -12.03 -3.12 -4.04
C VAL A 139 -12.55 -2.17 -5.11
N LEU A 140 -12.64 -0.88 -4.83
CA LEU A 140 -12.96 0.14 -5.83
C LEU A 140 -11.69 0.91 -6.20
N ILE A 141 -11.53 1.23 -7.47
CA ILE A 141 -10.34 1.89 -8.01
C ILE A 141 -10.79 3.11 -8.79
N TYR A 142 -10.32 4.27 -8.38
CA TYR A 142 -10.66 5.56 -8.97
C TYR A 142 -9.39 6.21 -9.50
N VAL A 143 -9.43 6.75 -10.71
CA VAL A 143 -8.31 7.47 -11.33
C VAL A 143 -8.69 8.93 -11.52
N SER A 144 -7.78 9.84 -11.19
CA SER A 144 -8.02 11.28 -11.28
C SER A 144 -8.33 11.72 -12.71
N ALA A 145 -9.38 12.53 -12.84
CA ALA A 145 -9.73 13.22 -14.06
C ALA A 145 -8.82 14.45 -14.26
N GLY A 146 -8.56 14.83 -15.50
CA GLY A 146 -7.77 16.03 -15.83
C GLY A 146 -6.42 15.76 -16.51
N PRO A 147 -5.84 16.77 -17.16
CA PRO A 147 -4.55 16.65 -17.83
C PRO A 147 -3.39 16.53 -16.83
N GLY A 148 -2.30 15.90 -17.23
CA GLY A 148 -1.08 15.79 -16.42
C GLY A 148 -0.99 14.50 -15.59
N LYS A 149 -0.32 14.60 -14.44
CA LYS A 149 0.00 13.45 -13.58
C LYS A 149 -1.28 12.84 -13.00
N LYS A 150 -1.40 11.51 -13.14
CA LYS A 150 -2.53 10.75 -12.61
C LYS A 150 -2.30 10.34 -11.17
N PHE A 151 -3.42 10.26 -10.46
CA PHE A 151 -3.50 9.75 -9.10
C PHE A 151 -4.57 8.66 -9.06
N ILE A 152 -4.32 7.64 -8.25
CA ILE A 152 -5.15 6.45 -8.15
C ILE A 152 -5.55 6.32 -6.70
N ILE A 153 -6.85 6.31 -6.44
CA ILE A 153 -7.41 6.01 -5.12
C ILE A 153 -7.99 4.61 -5.16
N ILE A 154 -7.52 3.78 -4.24
CA ILE A 154 -7.99 2.41 -4.05
C ILE A 154 -8.69 2.39 -2.72
N THR A 155 -9.98 2.05 -2.75
CA THR A 155 -10.76 1.93 -1.53
C THR A 155 -11.24 0.53 -1.31
N THR A 156 -11.31 0.15 -0.04
CA THR A 156 -11.95 -1.09 0.36
C THR A 156 -12.67 -0.92 1.69
N LYS A 157 -13.72 -1.71 1.85
CA LYS A 157 -14.31 -1.98 3.14
C LYS A 157 -13.40 -2.92 3.94
N ILE A 158 -13.23 -2.67 5.23
CA ILE A 158 -12.51 -3.56 6.15
C ILE A 158 -13.38 -3.75 7.38
N ALA A 159 -14.05 -4.89 7.52
CA ALA A 159 -15.03 -5.14 8.59
C ALA A 159 -16.06 -3.99 8.70
N GLU A 160 -15.95 -3.16 9.74
CA GLU A 160 -16.79 -1.98 10.00
C GLU A 160 -16.16 -0.65 9.55
N GLY A 161 -14.96 -0.69 8.98
CA GLY A 161 -14.19 0.47 8.57
C GLY A 161 -13.93 0.57 7.08
N PHE A 162 -13.06 1.53 6.76
CA PHE A 162 -12.68 1.90 5.41
C PHE A 162 -11.17 2.09 5.33
N ALA A 163 -10.55 1.54 4.29
CA ALA A 163 -9.19 1.90 3.93
C ALA A 163 -9.19 2.57 2.55
N ALA A 164 -8.46 3.68 2.46
CA ALA A 164 -8.12 4.32 1.21
C ALA A 164 -6.59 4.39 1.08
N PHE A 165 -6.12 4.00 -0.10
CA PHE A 165 -4.74 4.15 -0.50
C PHE A 165 -4.71 5.13 -1.66
N LEU A 166 -3.85 6.14 -1.56
CA LEU A 166 -3.62 7.11 -2.61
C LEU A 166 -2.25 6.84 -3.21
N LEU A 167 -2.22 6.59 -4.52
CA LEU A 167 -1.01 6.36 -5.28
C LEU A 167 -0.88 7.44 -6.35
N ASP A 168 0.35 7.74 -6.74
CA ASP A 168 0.59 8.42 -8.01
C ASP A 168 0.73 7.43 -9.17
N GLU A 169 0.75 7.95 -10.41
CA GLU A 169 0.83 7.15 -11.64
C GLU A 169 2.08 6.26 -11.78
N ASP A 170 3.09 6.51 -10.94
CA ASP A 170 4.34 5.73 -10.89
C ASP A 170 4.29 4.66 -9.79
N GLY A 171 3.19 4.58 -9.04
CA GLY A 171 2.95 3.59 -8.01
C GLY A 171 3.47 3.98 -6.63
N ARG A 172 3.87 5.24 -6.43
CA ARG A 172 4.31 5.72 -5.13
C ARG A 172 3.11 6.06 -4.27
N GLU A 173 3.07 5.54 -3.05
CA GLU A 173 2.04 5.89 -2.07
C GLU A 173 2.21 7.32 -1.57
N ILE A 174 1.09 8.02 -1.44
CA ILE A 174 0.96 9.33 -0.84
C ILE A 174 0.03 9.19 0.36
N LYS A 175 0.57 9.40 1.56
CA LYS A 175 -0.19 9.29 2.80
C LYS A 175 -1.25 10.39 2.88
N ILE A 176 -2.51 9.99 3.08
CA ILE A 176 -3.62 10.92 3.35
C ILE A 176 -3.54 11.37 4.81
N ASP A 177 -3.46 12.69 5.03
CA ASP A 177 -3.36 13.31 6.34
C ASP A 177 -4.74 13.79 6.82
N PHE A 178 -5.40 12.96 7.62
CA PHE A 178 -6.70 13.25 8.21
C PHE A 178 -6.64 14.16 9.45
N SER A 179 -5.47 14.62 9.89
CA SER A 179 -5.32 15.40 11.13
C SER A 179 -6.15 16.69 11.16
N LYS A 180 -6.42 17.28 10.00
CA LYS A 180 -7.22 18.50 9.85
C LYS A 180 -8.71 18.26 9.63
N MET A 181 -9.13 17.00 9.44
CA MET A 181 -10.53 16.69 9.13
C MET A 181 -11.45 16.89 10.34
N GLY A 182 -10.87 16.92 11.54
CA GLY A 182 -11.60 17.09 12.80
C GLY A 182 -12.19 15.78 13.32
N LEU A 183 -11.63 14.64 12.94
CA LEU A 183 -12.02 13.32 13.45
C LEU A 183 -11.82 13.27 14.98
N GLY A 184 -12.87 12.87 15.71
CA GLY A 184 -12.87 12.85 17.17
C GLY A 184 -13.00 14.22 17.84
N THR A 185 -13.11 15.31 17.08
CA THR A 185 -13.34 16.67 17.59
C THR A 185 -14.60 17.26 16.96
N LYS A 186 -14.47 17.84 15.75
CA LYS A 186 -15.60 18.35 14.96
C LYS A 186 -16.55 17.24 14.52
N ILE A 187 -16.01 16.05 14.23
CA ILE A 187 -16.76 14.85 13.86
C ILE A 187 -16.77 13.92 15.08
N PRO A 188 -17.85 13.91 15.88
CA PRO A 188 -17.89 13.16 17.13
C PRO A 188 -18.10 11.65 16.89
N GLY A 189 -17.54 10.84 17.78
CA GLY A 189 -17.80 9.40 17.85
C GLY A 189 -17.04 8.54 16.84
N MET A 190 -17.49 7.29 16.69
CA MET A 190 -17.04 6.42 15.60
C MET A 190 -17.53 6.98 14.27
N TYR A 191 -16.68 6.86 13.24
CA TYR A 191 -17.00 7.37 11.92
C TYR A 191 -16.69 6.32 10.86
N ASN A 192 -17.54 6.28 9.84
CA ASN A 192 -17.27 5.54 8.62
C ASN A 192 -16.73 6.52 7.58
N LEU A 193 -15.54 6.25 7.04
CA LEU A 193 -14.95 7.04 5.98
C LEU A 193 -15.32 6.45 4.62
N SER A 194 -15.45 7.28 3.60
CA SER A 194 -15.58 6.82 2.22
C SER A 194 -14.96 7.81 1.25
N PHE A 195 -14.48 7.31 0.11
CA PHE A 195 -14.14 8.18 -1.00
C PHE A 195 -15.42 8.75 -1.58
N GLY A 196 -15.48 10.08 -1.72
CA GLY A 196 -16.57 10.76 -2.40
C GLY A 196 -16.32 10.75 -3.90
N GLN A 197 -15.55 11.72 -4.37
CA GLN A 197 -15.24 11.86 -5.80
C GLN A 197 -13.99 12.70 -6.05
N TRP A 198 -13.49 12.65 -7.29
CA TRP A 198 -12.54 13.64 -7.78
C TRP A 198 -13.26 14.98 -8.03
N VAL A 199 -12.61 16.08 -7.66
CA VAL A 199 -13.16 17.43 -7.82
C VAL A 199 -12.84 17.93 -9.22
N GLY A 200 -13.81 17.78 -10.14
CA GLY A 200 -13.69 18.24 -11.53
C GLY A 200 -12.46 17.66 -12.24
N ASN A 201 -11.74 18.51 -12.99
CA ASN A 201 -10.51 18.14 -13.70
C ASN A 201 -9.25 18.54 -12.91
N SER A 202 -9.26 18.32 -11.60
CA SER A 202 -8.15 18.68 -10.71
C SER A 202 -7.51 17.46 -10.04
N THR A 203 -6.45 17.71 -9.29
CA THR A 203 -5.81 16.73 -8.40
C THR A 203 -6.50 16.64 -7.03
N GLN A 204 -7.61 17.34 -6.83
CA GLN A 204 -8.33 17.32 -5.58
C GLN A 204 -9.41 16.24 -5.55
N PHE A 205 -9.67 15.69 -4.38
CA PHE A 205 -10.71 14.70 -4.15
C PHE A 205 -11.39 14.92 -2.80
N THR A 206 -12.60 14.39 -2.65
CA THR A 206 -13.34 14.44 -1.39
C THR A 206 -13.30 13.11 -0.65
N ILE A 207 -13.20 13.20 0.67
CA ILE A 207 -13.48 12.08 1.59
C ILE A 207 -14.69 12.49 2.43
N THR A 208 -15.66 11.58 2.50
CA THR A 208 -16.85 11.73 3.35
C THR A 208 -16.62 10.94 4.64
N ALA A 209 -17.03 11.52 5.76
CA ALA A 209 -17.11 10.85 7.05
C ALA A 209 -18.56 10.88 7.53
N VAL A 210 -19.11 9.73 7.90
CA VAL A 210 -20.43 9.63 8.55
C VAL A 210 -20.19 9.32 10.02
N SER A 211 -20.57 10.22 10.91
CA SER A 211 -20.43 10.04 12.36
C SER A 211 -21.48 9.09 12.93
N GLY A 212 -21.28 8.65 14.18
CA GLY A 212 -22.19 7.72 14.87
C GLY A 212 -23.61 8.24 15.10
N ASN A 213 -23.85 9.56 14.95
CA ASN A 213 -25.18 10.16 14.95
C ASN A 213 -25.75 10.37 13.54
N ASN A 214 -25.16 9.75 12.52
CA ASN A 214 -25.55 9.79 11.10
C ASN A 214 -25.40 11.16 10.40
N HIS A 215 -24.67 12.11 10.99
CA HIS A 215 -24.28 13.33 10.27
C HIS A 215 -23.11 13.03 9.33
N SER A 216 -23.18 13.60 8.15
CA SER A 216 -22.19 13.47 7.08
C SER A 216 -21.33 14.72 7.01
N TYR A 217 -20.03 14.50 6.87
CA TYR A 217 -19.03 15.54 6.76
C TYR A 217 -18.17 15.29 5.54
N GLU A 218 -17.83 16.33 4.81
CA GLU A 218 -16.97 16.24 3.63
C GLU A 218 -15.73 17.12 3.82
N ALA A 219 -14.57 16.57 3.49
CA ALA A 219 -13.32 17.31 3.39
C ALA A 219 -12.67 17.08 2.02
N THR A 220 -12.11 18.14 1.45
CA THR A 220 -11.37 18.08 0.18
C THR A 220 -9.88 17.92 0.47
N PHE A 221 -9.19 17.07 -0.29
CA PHE A 221 -7.78 16.75 -0.16
C PHE A 221 -7.05 16.98 -1.48
N GLU A 222 -5.79 17.38 -1.40
CA GLU A 222 -4.90 17.56 -2.54
C GLU A 222 -4.06 16.31 -2.77
N ALA A 223 -4.28 15.59 -3.88
CA ALA A 223 -3.64 14.29 -4.12
C ALA A 223 -2.11 14.37 -4.23
N THR A 224 -1.55 15.50 -4.66
CA THR A 224 -0.09 15.67 -4.73
C THR A 224 0.58 15.62 -3.35
N THR A 225 -0.14 15.97 -2.28
CA THR A 225 0.41 16.07 -0.93
C THR A 225 -0.29 15.19 0.11
N GLY A 226 -1.48 14.68 -0.21
CA GLY A 226 -2.36 13.97 0.72
C GLY A 226 -2.98 14.87 1.81
N LYS A 227 -2.79 16.19 1.74
CA LYS A 227 -3.26 17.13 2.78
C LYS A 227 -4.63 17.70 2.45
N GLN A 228 -5.41 17.96 3.50
CA GLN A 228 -6.69 18.64 3.38
C GLN A 228 -6.52 20.08 2.85
N VAL A 229 -7.42 20.47 1.94
CA VAL A 229 -7.58 21.82 1.38
C VAL A 229 -8.90 22.40 1.89
N GLY A 230 -8.82 23.53 2.58
CA GLY A 230 -9.98 24.19 3.17
C GLY A 230 -10.53 23.49 4.42
N GLU A 231 -11.75 23.87 4.81
CA GLU A 231 -12.41 23.35 6.01
C GLU A 231 -13.31 22.15 5.70
N THR A 232 -13.44 21.26 6.69
CA THR A 232 -14.45 20.19 6.68
C THR A 232 -15.85 20.80 6.76
N ARG A 233 -16.77 20.38 5.90
CA ARG A 233 -18.15 20.87 5.85
C ARG A 233 -19.11 19.78 6.29
N GLU A 234 -20.17 20.15 7.01
CA GLU A 234 -21.29 19.25 7.27
C GLU A 234 -22.21 19.28 6.04
N THR A 235 -22.64 18.10 5.57
CA THR A 235 -23.38 17.95 4.31
C THR A 235 -24.77 17.35 4.47
N GLY A 236 -25.16 16.94 5.69
CA GLY A 236 -26.49 16.41 5.99
C GLY A 236 -26.49 15.40 7.13
#